data_AF-A0A354GZ39-F1
#
_entry.id   AF-A0A354GZ39-F1
#
_cell.length_a   1.000
_cell.length_b   1.000
_cell.length_c   1.000
_cell.angle_alpha   90.00
_cell.angle_beta   90.00
_cell.angle_gamma   90.00
#
_symmetry.space_group_name_H-M   'P 1'
#
loop_
_entity.id
_entity.type
_entity.pdbx_description
1 polymer ?
#
loop_
_entity_poly.entity_id
_entity_poly.type
_entity_poly.pdbx_seq_one_letter_code
_entity_poly.pdbx_strand_id
1 'polypeptide(L)'
;MCLLLFLPSGVRAEEAETEIPTVGRPADLPFSEASGNFRVSASAEPTVVEAQSPLTFVLRVQAIAPVHQPPRRIDLRELPAFAERFDFLEADNPGERRPNQQTWEFVYRLQPKRDDVNVAPGLPFVFFNPEIQYPRKGFQVAYTDPIPLTVRPHEVYPVPLDAPDNLLRFATGAGLLAHQQPWAPPGVWVMALLLLAPPSLCAAWYFAWRRLYPDAAGLARQRRSLAARRALQALRGSGRLPPDQQAARVAAVAADYLRGRCDAAAVELSPAEAADCLQRVGCSPALAQSAAAFFRECDAARFAPDGTSSASGRLAPRVGLQTDSRSESAT
;
A
#
# COMPACT_ATOMS: atom_id res chain seq x y z
N MET A 1 47.05 4.84 -17.08
CA MET A 1 46.69 6.17 -16.59
C MET A 1 45.26 6.09 -16.07
N CYS A 2 45.10 5.90 -14.76
CA CYS A 2 43.82 5.79 -14.05
C CYS A 2 43.41 7.19 -13.57
N LEU A 3 42.17 7.58 -13.80
CA LEU A 3 41.55 8.74 -13.16
C LEU A 3 40.29 8.25 -12.44
N LEU A 4 40.47 7.83 -11.19
CA LEU A 4 39.39 7.49 -10.26
C LEU A 4 38.91 8.79 -9.61
N LEU A 5 37.76 9.27 -10.06
CA LEU A 5 37.02 10.37 -9.43
C LEU A 5 36.37 9.84 -8.15
N PHE A 6 36.93 10.22 -7.01
CA PHE A 6 36.30 10.11 -5.70
C PHE A 6 35.13 11.10 -5.63
N LEU A 7 33.89 10.61 -5.78
CA LEU A 7 32.70 11.35 -5.41
C LEU A 7 32.54 11.29 -3.89
N PRO A 8 32.41 12.41 -3.18
CA PRO A 8 32.08 12.39 -1.76
C PRO A 8 30.64 11.88 -1.62
N SER A 9 30.49 10.71 -1.02
CA SER A 9 29.21 10.21 -0.55
C SER A 9 28.65 11.21 0.46
N GLY A 10 27.77 12.09 0.01
CA GLY A 10 26.96 12.92 0.90
C GLY A 10 26.17 12.00 1.80
N VAL A 11 26.51 12.01 3.10
CA VAL A 11 25.69 11.43 4.17
C VAL A 11 24.36 12.18 4.12
N ARG A 12 23.41 11.62 3.38
CA ARG A 12 22.02 12.05 3.39
C ARG A 12 21.50 11.64 4.74
N ALA A 13 21.36 12.59 5.67
CA ALA A 13 20.68 12.35 6.93
C ALA A 13 19.32 11.76 6.57
N GLU A 14 19.15 10.49 6.93
CA GLU A 14 17.92 9.74 6.81
C GLU A 14 16.93 10.47 7.73
N GLU A 15 16.10 11.34 7.15
CA GLU A 15 14.98 11.95 7.83
C GLU A 15 14.12 10.80 8.33
N ALA A 16 14.21 10.50 9.62
CA ALA A 16 13.42 9.48 10.26
C ALA A 16 11.95 9.78 9.96
N GLU A 17 11.36 8.96 9.08
CA GLU A 17 9.99 9.04 8.65
C GLU A 17 9.12 8.88 9.91
N THR A 18 8.69 10.02 10.45
CA THR A 18 8.01 10.06 11.75
C THR A 18 6.59 9.60 11.51
N GLU A 19 6.36 8.31 11.68
CA GLU A 19 5.06 7.67 11.51
C GLU A 19 4.00 8.39 12.39
N ILE A 20 2.92 8.85 11.76
CA ILE A 20 1.84 9.55 12.46
C ILE A 20 1.16 8.54 13.41
N PRO A 21 1.12 8.81 14.72
CA PRO A 21 0.51 7.88 15.67
C PRO A 21 -0.99 7.73 15.42
N THR A 22 -1.52 6.53 15.51
CA THR A 22 -2.97 6.29 15.40
C THR A 22 -3.72 6.62 16.70
N VAL A 23 -3.03 6.59 17.84
CA VAL A 23 -3.61 6.82 19.17
C VAL A 23 -3.82 8.32 19.41
N GLY A 24 -5.06 8.69 19.76
CA GLY A 24 -5.44 10.09 20.05
C GLY A 24 -6.05 10.84 18.87
N ARG A 25 -6.20 10.18 17.71
CA ARG A 25 -6.94 10.71 16.57
C ARG A 25 -8.44 10.83 16.92
N PRO A 26 -9.08 11.99 16.65
CA PRO A 26 -10.54 12.13 16.75
C PRO A 26 -11.25 11.09 15.87
N ALA A 27 -12.20 10.35 16.43
CA ALA A 27 -12.90 9.27 15.72
C ALA A 27 -14.11 9.76 14.91
N ASP A 28 -14.60 10.95 15.23
CA ASP A 28 -15.79 11.60 14.69
C ASP A 28 -15.50 12.52 13.51
N LEU A 29 -14.22 12.83 13.24
CA LEU A 29 -13.80 13.77 12.22
C LEU A 29 -12.83 13.11 11.21
N PRO A 30 -12.97 13.41 9.91
CA PRO A 30 -12.04 12.93 8.89
C PRO A 30 -10.65 13.54 9.12
N PHE A 31 -9.62 12.71 8.99
CA PHE A 31 -8.23 13.13 9.15
C PHE A 31 -7.63 13.50 7.80
N SER A 32 -6.98 14.66 7.73
CA SER A 32 -6.33 15.13 6.50
C SER A 32 -4.99 14.46 6.20
N GLU A 33 -4.50 13.55 7.05
CA GLU A 33 -3.14 12.98 6.98
C GLU A 33 -1.99 14.01 7.06
N ALA A 34 -2.30 15.28 7.35
CA ALA A 34 -1.31 16.33 7.43
C ALA A 34 -0.48 16.24 8.72
N SER A 35 0.84 16.43 8.61
CA SER A 35 1.78 16.52 9.72
C SER A 35 2.60 17.80 9.65
N GLY A 36 2.45 18.66 10.65
CA GLY A 36 3.05 20.00 10.72
C GLY A 36 2.15 21.00 11.46
N ASN A 37 2.40 22.29 11.23
CA ASN A 37 1.60 23.38 11.78
C ASN A 37 0.89 24.12 10.63
N PHE A 38 -0.44 24.16 10.67
CA PHE A 38 -1.27 24.64 9.56
C PHE A 38 -2.25 25.72 10.01
N ARG A 39 -2.50 26.67 9.12
CA ARG A 39 -3.61 27.61 9.15
C ARG A 39 -4.58 27.26 8.03
N VAL A 40 -5.88 27.25 8.33
CA VAL A 40 -6.92 26.95 7.35
C VAL A 40 -7.85 28.13 7.16
N SER A 41 -8.31 28.31 5.94
CA SER A 41 -9.32 29.29 5.56
C SER A 41 -10.18 28.72 4.43
N ALA A 42 -11.44 29.12 4.34
CA ALA A 42 -12.32 28.71 3.26
C ALA A 42 -12.92 29.93 2.55
N SER A 43 -13.21 29.78 1.26
CA SER A 43 -14.01 30.73 0.48
C SER A 43 -15.04 30.00 -0.37
N ALA A 44 -16.11 30.71 -0.74
CA ALA A 44 -17.15 30.18 -1.62
C ALA A 44 -17.51 31.22 -2.68
N GLU A 45 -17.58 30.81 -3.93
CA GLU A 45 -17.91 31.66 -5.08
C GLU A 45 -18.86 30.94 -6.05
N PRO A 46 -20.03 31.50 -6.38
CA PRO A 46 -20.61 32.73 -5.83
C PRO A 46 -21.21 32.53 -4.42
N THR A 47 -21.37 33.61 -3.65
CA THR A 47 -22.08 33.61 -2.35
C THR A 47 -23.58 33.87 -2.47
N VAL A 48 -24.02 34.41 -3.62
CA VAL A 48 -25.43 34.55 -4.00
C VAL A 48 -25.70 33.54 -5.10
N VAL A 49 -26.50 32.52 -4.81
CA VAL A 49 -26.71 31.37 -5.69
C VAL A 49 -28.19 31.02 -5.74
N GLU A 50 -28.68 30.40 -6.80
CA GLU A 50 -30.02 29.81 -6.77
C GLU A 50 -29.97 28.42 -6.14
N ALA A 51 -31.08 27.98 -5.53
CA ALA A 51 -31.22 26.60 -5.08
C ALA A 51 -30.91 25.66 -6.26
N GLN A 52 -30.20 24.57 -5.99
CA GLN A 52 -29.76 23.65 -7.04
C GLN A 52 -28.81 24.26 -8.08
N SER A 53 -28.25 25.45 -7.88
CA SER A 53 -27.15 25.94 -8.72
C SER A 53 -25.79 25.60 -8.09
N PRO A 54 -24.77 25.27 -8.90
CA PRO A 54 -23.45 24.95 -8.39
C PRO A 54 -22.74 26.20 -7.85
N LEU A 55 -22.03 26.03 -6.74
CA LEU A 55 -21.06 26.97 -6.20
C LEU A 55 -19.71 26.28 -6.02
N THR A 56 -18.64 27.07 -6.08
CA THR A 56 -17.27 26.61 -5.86
C THR A 56 -16.86 26.92 -4.44
N PHE A 57 -16.55 25.90 -3.65
CA PHE A 57 -15.99 26.03 -2.30
C PHE A 57 -14.51 25.70 -2.35
N VAL A 58 -13.66 26.60 -1.86
CA VAL A 58 -12.20 26.44 -1.86
C VAL A 58 -11.72 26.38 -0.42
N LEU A 59 -11.15 25.24 -0.04
CA LEU A 59 -10.40 25.09 1.21
C LEU A 59 -8.94 25.41 0.96
N ARG A 60 -8.43 26.45 1.59
CA ARG A 60 -7.02 26.82 1.56
C ARG A 60 -6.34 26.42 2.87
N VAL A 61 -5.31 25.60 2.75
CA VAL A 61 -4.46 25.13 3.85
C VAL A 61 -3.08 25.71 3.65
N GLN A 62 -2.60 26.50 4.62
CA GLN A 62 -1.28 27.13 4.59
C GLN A 62 -0.43 26.60 5.73
N ALA A 63 0.76 26.09 5.43
CA ALA A 63 1.74 25.72 6.44
C ALA A 63 2.43 26.95 7.02
N ILE A 64 2.55 26.98 8.35
CA ILE A 64 3.24 28.04 9.10
C ILE A 64 4.73 27.71 9.27
N ALA A 65 5.05 26.42 9.29
CA ALA A 65 6.39 25.86 9.50
C ALA A 65 6.69 24.81 8.41
N PRO A 66 7.94 24.29 8.31
CA PRO A 66 8.24 23.14 7.45
C PRO A 66 7.26 21.99 7.68
N VAL A 67 6.82 21.37 6.59
CA VAL A 67 5.80 20.33 6.61
C VAL A 67 6.48 18.97 6.57
N HIS A 68 6.13 18.10 7.52
CA HIS A 68 6.58 16.71 7.52
C HIS A 68 5.74 15.87 6.56
N GLN A 69 4.43 16.06 6.56
CA GLN A 69 3.52 15.36 5.65
C GLN A 69 2.47 16.32 5.08
N PRO A 70 2.34 16.44 3.75
CA PRO A 70 1.38 17.36 3.13
C PRO A 70 -0.07 16.91 3.41
N PRO A 71 -1.01 17.87 3.47
CA PRO A 71 -2.41 17.55 3.65
C PRO A 71 -2.98 16.81 2.45
N ARG A 72 -3.90 15.90 2.72
CA ARG A 72 -4.78 15.26 1.73
C ARG A 72 -6.15 15.92 1.73
N ARG A 73 -6.80 15.80 0.57
CA ARG A 73 -8.16 16.27 0.36
C ARG A 73 -9.13 15.51 1.29
N ILE A 74 -9.96 16.26 2.01
CA ILE A 74 -11.00 15.71 2.89
C ILE A 74 -12.24 15.41 2.05
N ASP A 75 -12.88 14.26 2.27
CA ASP A 75 -14.20 14.01 1.69
C ASP A 75 -15.29 14.73 2.51
N LEU A 76 -15.89 15.76 1.91
CA LEU A 76 -16.94 16.55 2.54
C LEU A 76 -18.24 15.76 2.74
N ARG A 77 -18.41 14.60 2.10
CA ARG A 77 -19.56 13.71 2.30
C ARG A 77 -19.55 13.01 3.65
N GLU A 78 -18.37 12.83 4.23
CA GLU A 78 -18.21 12.25 5.56
C GLU A 78 -18.60 13.23 6.68
N LEU A 79 -18.81 14.51 6.34
CA LEU A 79 -19.21 15.55 7.28
C LEU A 79 -20.73 15.76 7.24
N PRO A 80 -21.48 15.41 8.29
CA PRO A 80 -22.94 15.51 8.30
C PRO A 80 -23.46 16.90 7.95
N ALA A 81 -22.81 17.94 8.48
CA ALA A 81 -23.18 19.33 8.24
C ALA A 81 -23.15 19.74 6.76
N PHE A 82 -22.27 19.13 5.95
CA PHE A 82 -22.21 19.34 4.50
C PHE A 82 -23.16 18.40 3.76
N ALA A 83 -23.13 17.11 4.09
CA ALA A 83 -23.94 16.07 3.42
C ALA A 83 -25.46 16.33 3.48
N GLU A 84 -25.94 16.92 4.57
CA GLU A 84 -27.36 17.26 4.74
C GLU A 84 -27.80 18.45 3.89
N ARG A 85 -26.89 19.38 3.56
CA ARG A 85 -27.22 20.69 2.97
C ARG A 85 -26.83 20.81 1.50
N PHE A 86 -25.83 20.05 1.05
CA PHE A 86 -25.26 20.16 -0.28
C PHE A 86 -25.20 18.82 -1.00
N ASP A 87 -25.39 18.85 -2.32
CA ASP A 87 -25.00 17.80 -3.25
C ASP A 87 -23.60 18.07 -3.81
N PHE A 88 -22.89 17.00 -4.17
CA PHE A 88 -21.50 17.06 -4.61
C PHE A 88 -21.38 16.67 -6.07
N LEU A 89 -20.93 17.61 -6.90
CA LEU A 89 -20.78 17.40 -8.34
C LEU A 89 -19.39 16.84 -8.64
N GLU A 90 -19.28 15.53 -8.83
CA GLU A 90 -17.99 14.84 -9.09
C GLU A 90 -17.40 15.12 -10.47
N ALA A 91 -18.25 15.26 -11.49
CA ALA A 91 -17.82 15.25 -12.89
C ALA A 91 -16.85 16.38 -13.27
N ASP A 92 -16.89 17.51 -12.55
CA ASP A 92 -16.16 18.73 -12.90
C ASP A 92 -15.20 19.21 -11.79
N ASN A 93 -14.80 18.31 -10.90
CA ASN A 93 -14.06 18.69 -9.70
C ASN A 93 -12.62 19.11 -10.09
N PRO A 94 -12.24 20.41 -10.02
CA PRO A 94 -11.02 20.91 -10.65
C PRO A 94 -9.73 20.54 -9.87
N GLY A 95 -9.82 19.57 -8.95
CA GLY A 95 -8.70 18.94 -8.27
C GLY A 95 -8.09 19.78 -7.15
N GLU A 96 -6.87 19.38 -6.78
CA GLU A 96 -5.98 20.08 -5.87
C GLU A 96 -5.13 21.10 -6.66
N ARG A 97 -5.04 22.33 -6.17
CA ARG A 97 -4.14 23.36 -6.68
C ARG A 97 -3.07 23.65 -5.64
N ARG A 98 -1.85 23.93 -6.09
CA ARG A 98 -0.72 24.33 -5.23
C ARG A 98 -0.17 25.68 -5.68
N PRO A 99 -0.67 26.80 -5.13
CA PRO A 99 -0.14 28.13 -5.46
C PRO A 99 1.35 28.29 -5.12
N ASN A 100 1.82 27.63 -4.06
CA ASN A 100 3.23 27.58 -3.66
C ASN A 100 3.51 26.29 -2.85
N GLN A 101 4.76 26.06 -2.44
CA GLN A 101 5.17 24.84 -1.73
C GLN A 101 4.55 24.68 -0.33
N GLN A 102 4.02 25.75 0.27
CA GLN A 102 3.45 25.78 1.61
C GLN A 102 1.93 25.99 1.61
N THR A 103 1.29 26.01 0.44
CA THR A 103 -0.14 26.30 0.30
C THR A 103 -0.81 25.27 -0.58
N TRP A 104 -1.87 24.66 -0.06
CA TRP A 104 -2.73 23.72 -0.76
C TRP A 104 -4.13 24.31 -0.86
N GLU A 105 -4.72 24.23 -2.04
CA GLU A 105 -6.09 24.64 -2.31
C GLU A 105 -6.88 23.43 -2.81
N PHE A 106 -7.85 23.00 -2.02
CA PHE A 106 -8.77 21.94 -2.39
C PHE A 106 -10.08 22.57 -2.84
N VAL A 107 -10.43 22.38 -4.10
CA VAL A 107 -11.62 22.98 -4.69
C VAL A 107 -12.72 21.95 -4.74
N TYR A 108 -13.93 22.32 -4.31
CA TYR A 108 -15.12 21.48 -4.28
C TYR A 108 -16.24 22.18 -5.04
N ARG A 109 -17.02 21.41 -5.80
CA ARG A 109 -18.26 21.90 -6.41
C ARG A 109 -19.43 21.40 -5.57
N LEU A 110 -20.13 22.35 -4.96
CA LEU A 110 -21.25 22.10 -4.07
C LEU A 110 -22.52 22.65 -4.72
N GLN A 111 -23.66 22.03 -4.45
CA GLN A 111 -24.96 22.48 -4.93
C GLN A 111 -25.92 22.50 -3.75
N PRO A 112 -26.48 23.66 -3.34
CA PRO A 112 -27.41 23.69 -2.22
C PRO A 112 -28.67 22.89 -2.55
N LYS A 113 -29.07 22.00 -1.63
CA LYS A 113 -30.25 21.14 -1.78
C LYS A 113 -31.57 21.91 -1.69
N ARG A 114 -31.56 23.01 -0.92
CA ARG A 114 -32.74 23.79 -0.54
C ARG A 114 -32.40 25.28 -0.53
N ASP A 115 -33.43 26.10 -0.58
CA ASP A 115 -33.36 27.57 -0.52
C ASP A 115 -33.14 28.13 0.90
N ASP A 116 -33.39 27.32 1.94
CA ASP A 116 -33.15 27.69 3.34
C ASP A 116 -31.67 27.60 3.79
N VAL A 117 -30.77 27.13 2.90
CA VAL A 117 -29.34 26.97 3.20
C VAL A 117 -28.62 28.31 3.11
N ASN A 118 -28.64 29.07 4.21
CA ASN A 118 -28.05 30.41 4.28
C ASN A 118 -26.57 30.45 4.73
N VAL A 119 -25.93 29.31 4.98
CA VAL A 119 -24.55 29.25 5.46
C VAL A 119 -23.85 27.97 5.01
N ALA A 120 -22.64 28.11 4.48
CA ALA A 120 -21.70 27.00 4.33
C ALA A 120 -21.03 26.76 5.70
N PRO A 121 -21.19 25.55 6.29
CA PRO A 121 -20.62 25.26 7.61
C PRO A 121 -19.09 25.46 7.64
N GLY A 122 -18.57 25.80 8.81
CA GLY A 122 -17.12 25.77 9.04
C GLY A 122 -16.58 24.35 8.89
N LEU A 123 -15.45 24.20 8.22
CA LEU A 123 -14.84 22.91 7.95
C LEU A 123 -13.86 22.53 9.06
N PRO A 124 -14.04 21.38 9.74
CA PRO A 124 -13.02 20.84 10.63
C PRO A 124 -11.83 20.31 9.82
N PHE A 125 -10.63 20.72 10.20
CA PHE A 125 -9.38 20.28 9.61
C PHE A 125 -8.50 19.68 10.70
N VAL A 126 -8.44 18.34 10.74
CA VAL A 126 -7.66 17.58 11.71
C VAL A 126 -6.25 17.36 11.15
N PHE A 127 -5.22 17.74 11.90
CA PHE A 127 -3.81 17.56 11.55
C PHE A 127 -2.98 17.13 12.77
N PHE A 128 -1.81 16.54 12.55
CA PHE A 128 -0.87 16.18 13.61
C PHE A 128 0.27 17.22 13.69
N ASN A 129 0.57 17.74 14.87
CA ASN A 129 1.70 18.62 15.10
C ASN A 129 2.79 17.89 15.91
N PRO A 130 3.93 17.54 15.28
CA PRO A 130 5.01 16.80 15.96
C PRO A 130 5.79 17.64 16.98
N GLU A 131 5.69 18.98 16.95
CA GLU A 131 6.38 19.86 17.90
C GLU A 131 5.77 19.79 19.31
N ILE A 132 4.54 19.29 19.43
CA ILE A 132 3.89 19.07 20.71
C ILE A 132 4.48 17.81 21.36
N GLN A 133 5.32 18.03 22.38
CA GLN A 133 6.09 16.99 23.09
C GLN A 133 5.27 15.85 23.73
N TYR A 134 3.93 15.95 23.76
CA TYR A 134 3.06 14.88 24.21
C TYR A 134 2.39 14.21 22.99
N PRO A 135 2.87 13.04 22.53
CA PRO A 135 2.40 12.40 21.28
C PRO A 135 0.90 12.14 21.25
N ARG A 136 0.30 11.84 22.41
CA ARG A 136 -1.15 11.63 22.57
C ARG A 136 -1.99 12.91 22.42
N LYS A 137 -1.35 14.08 22.37
CA LYS A 137 -1.97 15.41 22.22
C LYS A 137 -1.48 16.15 20.95
N GLY A 138 -0.77 15.46 20.06
CA GLY A 138 -0.26 16.08 18.82
C GLY A 138 -1.38 16.38 17.81
N PHE A 139 -2.53 15.70 17.90
CA PHE A 139 -3.67 15.98 17.05
C PHE A 139 -4.35 17.31 17.41
N GLN A 140 -4.48 18.18 16.42
CA GLN A 140 -5.16 19.46 16.52
C GLN A 140 -6.30 19.52 15.50
N VAL A 141 -7.35 20.26 15.86
CA VAL A 141 -8.47 20.54 14.97
C VAL A 141 -8.56 22.04 14.78
N ALA A 142 -8.36 22.50 13.56
CA ALA A 142 -8.65 23.87 13.18
C ALA A 142 -9.99 23.92 12.44
N TYR A 143 -10.78 24.96 12.69
CA TYR A 143 -12.04 25.17 11.99
C TYR A 143 -11.90 26.37 11.06
N THR A 144 -12.45 26.26 9.85
CA THR A 144 -12.64 27.45 9.01
C THR A 144 -13.85 28.24 9.47
N ASP A 145 -13.86 29.53 9.16
CA ASP A 145 -15.04 30.37 9.42
C ASP A 145 -16.24 29.91 8.57
N PRO A 146 -17.47 29.92 9.12
CA PRO A 146 -18.68 29.71 8.33
C PRO A 146 -18.84 30.81 7.28
N ILE A 147 -19.29 30.45 6.08
CA ILE A 147 -19.44 31.40 4.97
C ILE A 147 -20.93 31.70 4.76
N PRO A 148 -21.39 32.95 4.93
CA PRO A 148 -22.78 33.29 4.67
C PRO A 148 -23.12 33.13 3.19
N LEU A 149 -24.24 32.48 2.90
CA LEU A 149 -24.77 32.27 1.55
C LEU A 149 -26.17 32.90 1.45
N THR A 150 -26.48 33.47 0.30
CA THR A 150 -27.84 33.91 -0.05
C THR A 150 -28.36 33.00 -1.15
N VAL A 151 -29.16 32.00 -0.76
CA VAL A 151 -29.77 31.08 -1.73
C VAL A 151 -31.12 31.63 -2.15
N ARG A 152 -31.28 31.90 -3.44
CA ARG A 152 -32.55 32.29 -4.04
C ARG A 152 -33.35 31.05 -4.41
N PRO A 153 -34.69 31.07 -4.29
CA PRO A 153 -35.52 30.01 -4.86
C PRO A 153 -35.18 29.84 -6.34
N HIS A 154 -35.07 28.60 -6.80
CA HIS A 154 -34.83 28.32 -8.20
C HIS A 154 -36.09 28.68 -8.99
N GLU A 155 -35.97 29.63 -9.92
CA GLU A 155 -37.06 29.95 -10.83
C GLU A 155 -37.20 28.82 -11.83
N VAL A 156 -38.24 28.01 -11.65
CA VAL A 156 -38.65 27.03 -12.66
C VAL A 156 -39.25 27.81 -13.82
N TYR A 157 -38.42 28.19 -14.79
CA TYR A 157 -38.91 28.69 -16.06
C TYR A 157 -39.66 27.54 -16.72
N PRO A 158 -40.97 27.68 -17.02
CA PRO A 158 -41.64 26.73 -17.87
C PRO A 158 -40.96 26.82 -19.22
N VAL A 159 -40.06 25.88 -19.52
CA VAL A 159 -39.50 25.71 -20.86
C VAL A 159 -40.71 25.47 -21.76
N PRO A 160 -41.04 26.38 -22.69
CA PRO A 160 -42.10 26.12 -23.64
C PRO A 160 -41.60 24.95 -24.49
N LEU A 161 -42.14 23.76 -24.22
CA LEU A 161 -41.90 22.60 -25.06
C LEU A 161 -42.65 22.87 -26.36
N ASP A 162 -41.98 23.49 -27.32
CA ASP A 162 -42.42 23.58 -28.72
C ASP A 162 -42.19 22.22 -29.40
N ALA A 163 -42.76 21.19 -28.78
CA ALA A 163 -42.72 19.83 -29.27
C ALA A 163 -44.02 19.59 -30.04
N PRO A 164 -43.97 19.08 -31.28
CA PRO A 164 -45.17 18.75 -32.03
C PRO A 164 -46.05 17.78 -31.24
N ASP A 165 -47.37 17.92 -31.37
CA ASP A 165 -48.38 17.18 -30.58
C ASP A 165 -48.20 15.65 -30.61
N ASN A 166 -47.51 15.12 -31.62
CA ASN A 166 -47.19 13.69 -31.70
C ASN A 166 -46.15 13.22 -30.66
N LEU A 167 -45.27 14.10 -30.17
CA LEU A 167 -44.28 13.81 -29.12
C LEU A 167 -44.84 14.04 -27.70
N LEU A 168 -45.81 14.94 -27.55
CA LEU A 168 -46.53 15.18 -26.29
C LEU A 168 -47.72 14.25 -26.11
N ARG A 169 -48.03 13.41 -27.10
CA ARG A 169 -49.04 12.36 -26.99
C ARG A 169 -48.50 11.27 -26.08
N PHE A 170 -48.79 11.37 -24.78
CA PHE A 170 -48.67 10.23 -23.88
C PHE A 170 -49.35 9.05 -24.56
N ALA A 171 -48.59 7.99 -24.84
CA ALA A 171 -49.16 6.78 -25.39
C ALA A 171 -50.14 6.23 -24.32
N THR A 172 -51.41 6.59 -24.41
CA THR A 172 -52.46 6.03 -23.57
C THR A 172 -53.10 4.93 -24.39
N GLY A 173 -52.58 3.71 -24.23
CA GLY A 173 -53.06 2.54 -24.96
C GLY A 173 -52.68 1.25 -24.27
N ALA A 174 -53.44 0.20 -24.54
CA ALA A 174 -53.21 -1.15 -24.01
C ALA A 174 -51.79 -1.70 -24.31
N GLY A 175 -51.06 -1.10 -25.25
CA GLY A 175 -49.65 -1.40 -25.52
C GLY A 175 -48.66 -0.97 -24.42
N LEU A 176 -49.02 -0.04 -23.53
CA LEU A 176 -48.24 0.27 -22.32
C LEU A 176 -48.71 -0.53 -21.10
N LEU A 177 -49.90 -1.12 -21.18
CA LEU A 177 -50.35 -2.19 -20.28
C LEU A 177 -49.96 -3.58 -20.80
N ALA A 178 -49.20 -3.67 -21.91
CA ALA A 178 -48.47 -4.88 -22.26
C ALA A 178 -47.46 -5.07 -21.15
N HIS A 179 -47.93 -5.77 -20.12
CA HIS A 179 -47.22 -6.10 -18.91
C HIS A 179 -45.83 -6.51 -19.33
N GLN A 180 -44.82 -5.96 -18.63
CA GLN A 180 -43.56 -6.66 -18.46
C GLN A 180 -43.92 -8.12 -18.26
N GLN A 181 -43.68 -8.95 -19.28
CA GLN A 181 -43.89 -10.38 -19.12
C GLN A 181 -43.04 -10.74 -17.90
N PRO A 182 -43.63 -11.31 -16.83
CA PRO A 182 -42.87 -11.71 -15.67
C PRO A 182 -41.72 -12.53 -16.21
N TRP A 183 -40.50 -12.05 -15.96
CA TRP A 183 -39.27 -12.66 -16.49
C TRP A 183 -39.42 -14.16 -16.27
N ALA A 184 -39.60 -14.92 -17.35
CA ALA A 184 -39.62 -16.37 -17.25
C ALA A 184 -38.16 -16.76 -17.06
N PRO A 185 -37.74 -17.20 -15.84
CA PRO A 185 -36.35 -17.54 -15.64
C PRO A 185 -35.99 -18.59 -16.68
N PRO A 186 -34.83 -18.45 -17.34
CA PRO A 186 -34.38 -19.48 -18.27
C PRO A 186 -34.40 -20.82 -17.53
N GLY A 187 -34.83 -21.89 -18.21
CA GLY A 187 -35.08 -23.18 -17.55
C GLY A 187 -33.90 -23.61 -16.67
N VAL A 188 -34.19 -24.33 -15.58
CA VAL A 188 -33.20 -24.71 -14.54
C VAL A 188 -31.85 -25.23 -15.08
N TRP A 189 -31.86 -25.90 -16.23
CA TRP A 189 -30.66 -26.36 -16.93
C TRP A 189 -29.77 -25.23 -17.47
N VAL A 190 -30.36 -24.16 -17.99
CA VAL A 190 -29.62 -22.98 -18.45
C VAL A 190 -28.97 -22.28 -17.27
N MET A 191 -29.68 -22.15 -16.14
CA MET A 191 -29.10 -21.59 -14.91
C MET A 191 -27.98 -22.47 -14.36
N ALA A 192 -28.15 -23.79 -14.35
CA ALA A 192 -27.10 -24.72 -13.95
C ALA A 192 -25.87 -24.62 -14.86
N LEU A 193 -26.07 -24.54 -16.18
CA LEU A 193 -25.00 -24.34 -17.16
C LEU A 193 -24.28 -23.01 -16.94
N LEU A 194 -25.03 -21.92 -16.74
CA LEU A 194 -24.48 -20.58 -16.50
C LEU A 194 -23.63 -20.55 -15.22
N LEU A 195 -24.07 -21.25 -14.16
CA LEU A 195 -23.37 -21.31 -12.88
C LEU A 195 -22.12 -22.22 -12.93
N LEU A 196 -22.19 -23.33 -13.68
CA LEU A 196 -21.11 -24.32 -13.78
C LEU A 196 -20.10 -24.04 -14.90
N ALA A 197 -20.44 -23.22 -15.90
CA ALA A 197 -19.55 -22.94 -17.02
C ALA A 197 -18.23 -22.26 -16.60
N PRO A 198 -18.21 -21.21 -15.75
CA PRO A 198 -16.95 -20.60 -15.32
C PRO A 198 -16.00 -21.54 -14.57
N PRO A 199 -16.43 -22.28 -13.52
CA PRO A 199 -15.53 -23.18 -12.80
C PRO A 199 -15.09 -24.38 -13.65
N SER A 200 -15.97 -24.92 -14.51
CA SER A 200 -15.62 -26.03 -15.40
C SER A 200 -14.61 -25.60 -16.47
N LEU A 201 -14.77 -24.42 -17.05
CA LEU A 201 -13.79 -23.85 -17.99
C LEU A 201 -12.43 -23.61 -17.30
N CYS A 202 -12.44 -23.07 -16.09
CA CYS A 202 -11.22 -22.87 -15.30
C CYS A 202 -10.52 -24.19 -14.97
N ALA A 203 -11.28 -25.21 -14.55
CA ALA A 203 -10.75 -26.54 -14.27
C ALA A 203 -10.18 -27.19 -15.55
N ALA A 204 -10.93 -27.16 -16.65
CA ALA A 204 -10.48 -27.69 -17.94
C ALA A 204 -9.20 -27.01 -18.41
N TRP A 205 -9.11 -25.68 -18.29
CA TRP A 205 -7.91 -24.91 -18.60
C TRP A 205 -6.73 -25.31 -17.71
N TYR A 206 -6.94 -25.42 -16.39
CA TYR A 206 -5.90 -25.85 -15.46
C TYR A 206 -5.38 -27.27 -15.77
N PHE A 207 -6.28 -28.21 -16.08
CA PHE A 207 -5.89 -29.57 -16.47
C PHE A 207 -5.17 -29.60 -17.81
N ALA A 208 -5.63 -28.82 -18.80
CA ALA A 208 -4.95 -28.67 -20.09
C ALA A 208 -3.54 -28.11 -19.89
N TRP A 209 -3.40 -27.05 -19.08
CA TRP A 209 -2.11 -26.46 -18.73
C TRP A 209 -1.20 -27.47 -18.02
N ARG A 210 -1.72 -28.21 -17.03
CA ARG A 210 -0.95 -29.25 -16.33
C ARG A 210 -0.51 -30.39 -17.25
N ARG A 211 -1.28 -30.71 -18.29
CA ARG A 211 -0.97 -31.75 -19.26
C ARG A 211 -0.03 -31.29 -20.38
N LEU A 212 -0.12 -30.02 -20.78
CA LEU A 212 0.77 -29.39 -21.77
C LEU A 212 2.12 -28.97 -21.17
N TYR A 213 2.13 -28.64 -19.88
CA TYR A 213 3.32 -28.25 -19.11
C TYR A 213 3.55 -29.20 -17.91
N PRO A 214 3.65 -30.53 -18.13
CA PRO A 214 3.93 -31.48 -17.06
C PRO A 214 5.30 -31.18 -16.40
N ASP A 215 6.17 -30.50 -17.14
CA ASP A 215 7.50 -30.08 -16.72
C ASP A 215 7.56 -28.78 -15.94
N ALA A 216 6.47 -28.05 -15.67
CA ALA A 216 6.58 -26.86 -14.80
C ALA A 216 7.04 -27.24 -13.37
N ALA A 217 6.48 -28.33 -12.83
CA ALA A 217 6.93 -28.90 -11.57
C ALA A 217 8.32 -29.56 -11.68
N GLY A 218 8.62 -30.16 -12.84
CA GLY A 218 9.93 -30.74 -13.16
C GLY A 218 11.04 -29.69 -13.21
N LEU A 219 10.82 -28.60 -13.94
CA LEU A 219 11.70 -27.44 -14.08
C LEU A 219 11.89 -26.72 -12.75
N ALA A 220 10.87 -26.59 -11.90
CA ALA A 220 11.04 -26.06 -10.55
C ALA A 220 11.97 -26.95 -9.70
N ARG A 221 11.82 -28.28 -9.77
CA ARG A 221 12.72 -29.23 -9.11
C ARG A 221 14.13 -29.21 -9.72
N GLN A 222 14.25 -29.07 -11.03
CA GLN A 222 15.52 -29.02 -11.76
C GLN A 222 16.28 -27.73 -11.46
N ARG A 223 15.59 -26.58 -11.39
CA ARG A 223 16.18 -25.31 -10.96
C ARG A 223 16.72 -25.40 -9.53
N ARG A 224 15.95 -26.01 -8.60
CA ARG A 224 16.39 -26.24 -7.22
C ARG A 224 17.62 -27.16 -7.13
N SER A 225 17.68 -28.23 -7.93
CA SER A 225 18.82 -29.15 -7.94
C SER A 225 20.07 -28.53 -8.57
N LEU A 226 19.91 -27.69 -9.61
CA LEU A 226 21.02 -26.95 -10.22
C LEU A 226 21.60 -25.90 -9.28
N ALA A 227 20.76 -25.15 -8.55
CA ALA A 227 21.22 -24.19 -7.56
C ALA A 227 22.05 -24.86 -6.45
N ALA A 228 21.58 -26.02 -5.94
CA ALA A 228 22.33 -26.80 -4.96
C ALA A 228 23.67 -27.31 -5.50
N ARG A 229 23.68 -27.83 -6.74
CA ARG A 229 24.91 -28.31 -7.40
C ARG A 229 25.93 -27.18 -7.60
N ARG A 230 25.48 -26.01 -8.06
CA ARG A 230 26.33 -24.81 -8.23
C ARG A 230 26.90 -24.35 -6.89
N ALA A 231 26.09 -24.30 -5.84
CA ALA A 231 26.55 -23.94 -4.51
C ALA A 231 27.61 -24.92 -3.97
N LEU A 232 27.36 -26.23 -4.09
CA LEU A 232 28.33 -27.26 -3.67
C LEU A 232 29.64 -27.21 -4.48
N GLN A 233 29.55 -26.96 -5.80
CA GLN A 233 30.74 -26.77 -6.65
C GLN A 233 31.53 -25.52 -6.23
N ALA A 234 30.85 -24.41 -5.95
CA ALA A 234 31.50 -23.17 -5.50
C ALA A 234 32.17 -23.34 -4.11
N LEU A 235 31.53 -24.06 -3.19
CA LEU A 235 32.09 -24.40 -1.87
C LEU A 235 33.33 -25.32 -1.97
N ARG A 236 33.36 -26.25 -2.92
CA ARG A 236 34.57 -27.07 -3.14
C ARG A 236 35.75 -26.23 -3.64
N GLY A 237 35.49 -25.16 -4.38
CA GLY A 237 36.52 -24.24 -4.86
C GLY A 237 37.08 -23.30 -3.80
N SER A 238 36.35 -23.03 -2.71
CA SER A 238 36.74 -22.03 -1.71
C SER A 238 37.87 -22.48 -0.77
N GLY A 239 38.19 -23.77 -0.71
CA GLY A 239 39.27 -24.30 0.13
C GLY A 239 40.69 -23.87 -0.28
N ARG A 240 40.84 -23.17 -1.41
CA ARG A 240 42.13 -22.64 -1.89
C ARG A 240 42.35 -21.16 -1.57
N LEU A 241 41.35 -20.48 -1.02
CA LEU A 241 41.42 -19.06 -0.69
C LEU A 241 42.06 -18.85 0.70
N PRO A 242 42.68 -17.68 0.96
CA PRO A 242 43.06 -17.28 2.30
C PRO A 242 41.87 -17.34 3.26
N PRO A 243 42.08 -17.64 4.56
CA PRO A 243 40.99 -17.87 5.53
C PRO A 243 39.99 -16.70 5.59
N ASP A 244 40.48 -15.47 5.51
CA ASP A 244 39.65 -14.26 5.58
C ASP A 244 38.73 -14.13 4.36
N GLN A 245 39.23 -14.50 3.18
CA GLN A 245 38.45 -14.52 1.94
C GLN A 245 37.54 -15.76 1.85
N GLN A 246 37.91 -16.85 2.53
CA GLN A 246 37.15 -18.09 2.55
C GLN A 246 35.81 -17.89 3.26
N ALA A 247 35.79 -17.25 4.44
CA ALA A 247 34.54 -17.00 5.18
C ALA A 247 33.56 -16.15 4.36
N ALA A 248 34.02 -15.04 3.79
CA ALA A 248 33.21 -14.18 2.94
C ALA A 248 32.67 -14.91 1.70
N ARG A 249 33.49 -15.76 1.06
CA ARG A 249 33.06 -16.54 -0.12
C ARG A 249 32.03 -17.61 0.23
N VAL A 250 32.19 -18.32 1.34
CA VAL A 250 31.25 -19.36 1.79
C VAL A 250 29.91 -18.73 2.16
N ALA A 251 29.91 -17.59 2.87
CA ALA A 251 28.69 -16.85 3.20
C ALA A 251 27.95 -16.36 1.95
N ALA A 252 28.66 -15.79 0.97
CA ALA A 252 28.06 -15.34 -0.29
C ALA A 252 27.40 -16.50 -1.06
N VAL A 253 28.08 -17.65 -1.16
CA VAL A 253 27.54 -18.84 -1.85
C VAL A 253 26.31 -19.40 -1.12
N ALA A 254 26.32 -19.41 0.21
CA ALA A 254 25.17 -19.83 1.02
C ALA A 254 23.99 -18.88 0.87
N ALA A 255 24.23 -17.57 0.88
CA ALA A 255 23.21 -16.54 0.67
C ALA A 255 22.56 -16.65 -0.72
N ASP A 256 23.36 -16.81 -1.77
CA ASP A 256 22.86 -16.98 -3.15
C ASP A 256 22.00 -18.25 -3.29
N TYR A 257 22.41 -19.34 -2.63
CA TYR A 257 21.60 -20.56 -2.60
C TYR A 257 20.26 -20.34 -1.90
N LEU A 258 20.24 -19.65 -0.76
CA LEU A 258 19.01 -19.35 -0.02
C LEU A 258 18.10 -18.40 -0.79
N ARG A 259 18.64 -17.36 -1.46
CA ARG A 259 17.86 -16.46 -2.33
C ARG A 259 17.15 -17.23 -3.44
N GLY A 260 17.88 -18.09 -4.15
CA GLY A 260 17.29 -18.91 -5.23
C GLY A 260 16.25 -19.93 -4.74
N ARG A 261 16.26 -20.27 -3.43
CA ARG A 261 15.31 -21.22 -2.84
C ARG A 261 14.10 -20.55 -2.21
N CYS A 262 14.27 -19.39 -1.60
CA CYS A 262 13.25 -18.64 -0.86
C CYS A 262 12.65 -17.46 -1.63
N ASP A 263 13.12 -17.19 -2.85
CA ASP A 263 12.69 -16.06 -3.69
C ASP A 263 12.82 -14.71 -2.97
N ALA A 264 13.87 -14.59 -2.14
CA ALA A 264 14.14 -13.37 -1.38
C ALA A 264 14.81 -12.32 -2.29
N ALA A 265 14.16 -11.17 -2.46
CA ALA A 265 14.64 -10.07 -3.29
C ALA A 265 15.75 -9.20 -2.63
N ALA A 266 16.10 -9.47 -1.36
CA ALA A 266 17.04 -8.65 -0.62
C ALA A 266 18.50 -8.80 -1.11
N VAL A 267 19.16 -7.65 -1.29
CA VAL A 267 20.54 -7.52 -1.79
C VAL A 267 21.57 -8.06 -0.79
N GLU A 268 21.25 -8.08 0.51
CA GLU A 268 22.04 -8.68 1.58
C GLU A 268 21.11 -9.51 2.47
N LEU A 269 21.48 -10.77 2.75
CA LEU A 269 20.64 -11.68 3.53
C LEU A 269 21.10 -11.64 4.99
N SER A 270 20.28 -11.11 5.88
CA SER A 270 20.62 -11.07 7.31
C SER A 270 20.51 -12.47 7.96
N PRO A 271 21.20 -12.71 9.10
CA PRO A 271 21.09 -13.98 9.81
C PRO A 271 19.66 -14.32 10.25
N ALA A 272 18.85 -13.31 10.59
CA ALA A 272 17.44 -13.48 10.94
C ALA A 272 16.60 -13.86 9.71
N GLU A 273 16.80 -13.18 8.58
CA GLU A 273 16.13 -13.49 7.32
C GLU A 273 16.45 -14.90 6.81
N ALA A 274 17.69 -15.37 6.99
CA ALA A 274 18.09 -16.73 6.66
C ALA A 274 17.31 -17.77 7.49
N ALA A 275 17.11 -17.53 8.78
CA ALA A 275 16.31 -18.40 9.64
C ALA A 275 14.83 -18.40 9.24
N ASP A 276 14.25 -17.23 9.03
CA ASP A 276 12.84 -17.07 8.63
C ASP A 276 12.56 -17.69 7.26
N CYS A 277 13.50 -17.56 6.32
CA CYS A 277 13.47 -18.23 5.02
C CYS A 277 13.41 -19.76 5.18
N LEU A 278 14.27 -20.35 6.01
CA LEU A 278 14.29 -21.81 6.23
C LEU A 278 13.01 -22.30 6.92
N GLN A 279 12.48 -21.56 7.89
CA GLN A 279 11.22 -21.90 8.55
C GLN A 279 10.02 -21.87 7.59
N ARG A 280 9.94 -20.87 6.71
CA ARG A 280 8.88 -20.80 5.67
C ARG A 280 8.91 -21.97 4.68
N VAL A 281 10.08 -22.55 4.46
CA VAL A 281 10.25 -23.75 3.60
C VAL A 281 10.00 -25.06 4.38
N GLY A 282 9.66 -24.99 5.67
CA GLY A 282 9.32 -26.13 6.52
C GLY A 282 10.51 -26.81 7.18
N CYS A 283 11.67 -26.16 7.26
CA CYS A 283 12.80 -26.68 8.02
C CYS A 283 12.54 -26.58 9.54
N SER A 284 13.16 -27.48 10.31
CA SER A 284 13.05 -27.44 11.77
C SER A 284 13.67 -26.16 12.34
N PRO A 285 13.15 -25.65 13.48
CA PRO A 285 13.68 -24.42 14.09
C PRO A 285 15.15 -24.56 14.50
N ALA A 286 15.59 -25.75 14.89
CA ALA A 286 17.00 -26.02 15.20
C ALA A 286 17.91 -25.79 13.98
N LEU A 287 17.52 -26.28 12.80
CA LEU A 287 18.30 -26.10 11.58
C LEU A 287 18.32 -24.63 11.12
N ALA A 288 17.20 -23.92 11.27
CA ALA A 288 17.12 -22.49 11.00
C ALA A 288 18.05 -21.68 11.93
N GLN A 289 18.09 -22.02 13.22
CA GLN A 289 19.00 -21.40 14.19
C GLN A 289 20.47 -21.71 13.89
N SER A 290 20.81 -22.94 13.49
CA SER A 290 22.17 -23.29 13.06
C SER A 290 22.61 -22.48 11.84
N ALA A 291 21.72 -22.27 10.86
CA ALA A 291 22.03 -21.42 9.71
C ALA A 291 22.28 -19.96 10.11
N ALA A 292 21.45 -19.40 11.00
CA ALA A 292 21.66 -18.04 11.52
C ALA A 292 22.98 -17.90 12.29
N ALA A 293 23.35 -18.91 13.09
CA ALA A 293 24.64 -18.94 13.78
C ALA A 293 25.81 -18.97 12.78
N PHE A 294 25.71 -19.80 11.74
CA PHE A 294 26.71 -19.87 10.67
C PHE A 294 26.92 -18.50 9.98
N PHE A 295 25.86 -17.77 9.64
CA PHE A 295 26.01 -16.43 9.05
C PHE A 295 26.63 -15.43 10.02
N ARG A 296 26.25 -15.45 11.31
CA ARG A 296 26.89 -14.61 12.34
C ARG A 296 28.38 -14.88 12.49
N GLU A 297 28.80 -16.16 12.44
CA GLU A 297 30.22 -16.54 12.48
C GLU A 297 30.98 -16.04 11.25
N CYS A 298 30.38 -16.12 10.06
CA CYS A 298 30.97 -15.60 8.84
C CYS A 298 31.11 -14.07 8.86
N ASP A 299 30.09 -13.36 9.36
CA ASP A 299 30.13 -11.91 9.51
C ASP A 299 31.18 -11.51 10.54
N ALA A 300 31.24 -12.19 11.70
CA ALA A 300 32.27 -11.95 12.70
C ALA A 300 33.69 -12.14 12.14
N ALA A 301 33.91 -13.17 11.33
CA ALA A 301 35.18 -13.39 10.65
C ALA A 301 35.49 -12.30 9.60
N ARG A 302 34.48 -11.86 8.85
CA ARG A 302 34.62 -10.80 7.82
C ARG A 302 34.95 -9.43 8.43
N PHE A 303 34.41 -9.13 9.60
CA PHE A 303 34.58 -7.84 10.28
C PHE A 303 35.62 -7.88 11.41
N ALA A 304 36.33 -9.00 11.59
CA ALA A 304 37.44 -9.05 12.54
C ALA A 304 38.56 -8.10 12.08
N PRO A 305 39.11 -7.25 12.96
CA PRO A 305 40.22 -6.39 12.60
C PRO A 305 41.44 -7.24 12.23
N ASP A 306 42.06 -6.95 11.07
CA ASP A 306 43.20 -7.68 10.49
C ASP A 306 44.46 -7.80 11.40
N GLY A 307 44.42 -7.23 12.61
CA GLY A 307 45.56 -7.05 13.50
C GLY A 307 45.78 -8.11 14.59
N THR A 308 44.88 -9.08 14.81
CA THR A 308 45.03 -10.09 15.90
C THR A 308 45.48 -11.47 15.45
N SER A 309 45.97 -11.62 14.20
CA SER A 309 46.48 -12.91 13.69
C SER A 309 47.91 -13.26 14.14
N SER A 310 48.31 -12.82 15.33
CA SER A 310 49.50 -13.31 16.03
C SER A 310 49.09 -13.75 17.43
N ALA A 311 49.20 -15.05 17.68
CA ALA A 311 49.09 -15.72 18.98
C ALA A 311 47.74 -16.38 19.34
N SER A 312 47.25 -17.33 18.54
CA SER A 312 46.62 -18.53 19.14
C SER A 312 46.70 -19.73 18.21
N GLY A 313 47.88 -20.36 18.19
CA GLY A 313 47.99 -21.74 17.74
C GLY A 313 47.18 -22.64 18.68
N ARG A 314 46.41 -23.55 18.07
CA ARG A 314 45.58 -24.62 18.68
C ARG A 314 44.17 -24.20 19.10
N LEU A 315 43.23 -24.39 18.16
CA LEU A 315 41.96 -25.06 18.45
C LEU A 315 41.45 -25.67 17.16
N ALA A 316 41.70 -26.97 16.98
CA ALA A 316 41.05 -27.78 15.96
C ALA A 316 39.61 -28.08 16.44
N PRO A 317 38.55 -27.73 15.69
CA PRO A 317 37.22 -28.18 16.02
C PRO A 317 37.06 -29.64 15.59
N ARG A 318 37.01 -30.51 16.60
CA ARG A 318 36.61 -31.92 16.48
C ARG A 318 35.11 -31.95 16.22
N VAL A 319 34.70 -31.94 14.95
CA VAL A 319 33.32 -32.23 14.54
C VAL A 319 33.06 -33.70 14.81
N GLY A 320 32.56 -34.00 16.02
CA GLY A 320 32.03 -35.30 16.36
C GLY A 320 30.69 -35.51 15.64
N LEU A 321 30.73 -36.25 14.54
CA LEU A 321 29.56 -36.96 14.01
C LEU A 321 29.13 -37.98 15.07
N GLN A 322 28.25 -37.58 15.98
CA GLN A 322 27.61 -38.48 16.91
C GLN A 322 26.49 -39.20 16.15
N THR A 323 26.83 -40.33 15.55
CA THR A 323 25.86 -41.31 15.05
C THR A 323 25.17 -41.95 16.24
N ASP A 324 23.94 -41.52 16.49
CA ASP A 324 23.06 -42.08 17.50
C ASP A 324 22.61 -43.49 17.06
N SER A 325 23.30 -44.51 17.57
CA SER A 325 22.93 -45.91 17.49
C SER A 325 21.75 -46.18 18.42
N ARG A 326 20.53 -46.07 17.90
CA ARG A 326 19.32 -46.45 18.63
C ARG A 326 19.11 -47.96 18.53
N SER A 327 19.22 -48.58 19.69
CA SER A 327 19.01 -49.98 20.04
C SER A 327 17.79 -50.64 19.40
N GLU A 328 18.04 -51.77 18.74
CA GLU A 328 17.14 -52.92 18.75
C GLU A 328 16.91 -53.38 20.20
N SER A 329 15.66 -53.60 20.57
CA SER A 329 15.28 -54.32 21.78
C SER A 329 14.11 -55.21 21.40
N ALA A 330 14.42 -56.50 21.24
CA ALA A 330 13.46 -57.57 21.19
C ALA A 330 12.97 -57.86 22.61
N THR A 331 11.66 -57.80 22.84
CA THR A 331 10.84 -58.80 23.54
C THR A 331 9.37 -58.46 23.40
#